data_AF-R0GF06-F1
#
_entry.id   AF-R0GF06-F1
#
_cell.length_a   1.000
_cell.length_b   1.000
_cell.length_c   1.000
_cell.angle_alpha   90.00
_cell.angle_beta   90.00
_cell.angle_gamma   90.00
#
_symmetry.space_group_name_H-M   'P 1'
#
loop_
_entity.id
_entity.type
_entity.pdbx_description
1 polymer ?
#
loop_
_entity_poly.entity_id
_entity_poly.type
_entity_poly.pdbx_seq_one_letter_code
_entity_poly.pdbx_strand_id
1 'polypeptide(L)'
;MAKFNSQISMLFIVVAMVCAFVPVYSVDDNEAKSSWDTCLVKISPKCALDIIAVVFGNATITDSCCHDLVQEGKVCHDTLIKYIADRPALIARESQYLKKSDDLWAHCVTISKSA
;
A
#
# COMPACT_ATOMS: atom_id res chain seq x y z
N MET A 1 51.72 17.23 -4.53
CA MET A 1 50.51 17.63 -3.78
C MET A 1 49.27 17.87 -4.65
N ALA A 2 49.38 18.07 -5.99
CA ALA A 2 48.21 18.28 -6.87
C ALA A 2 47.40 17.00 -7.22
N LYS A 3 48.04 15.82 -7.22
CA LYS A 3 47.44 14.56 -7.72
C LYS A 3 46.38 13.97 -6.78
N PHE A 4 46.47 14.24 -5.47
CA PHE A 4 45.52 13.73 -4.46
C PHE A 4 44.23 14.57 -4.41
N ASN A 5 44.36 15.90 -4.51
CA ASN A 5 43.21 16.83 -4.61
C ASN A 5 42.36 16.57 -5.86
N SER A 6 42.98 16.21 -6.99
CA SER A 6 42.25 15.91 -8.22
C SER A 6 41.44 14.62 -8.12
N GLN A 7 41.93 13.60 -7.41
CA GLN A 7 41.26 12.31 -7.22
C GLN A 7 40.08 12.44 -6.25
N ILE A 8 40.27 13.20 -5.16
CA ILE A 8 39.20 13.54 -4.21
C ILE A 8 38.09 14.31 -4.92
N SER A 9 38.44 15.33 -5.72
CA SER A 9 37.45 16.13 -6.46
C SER A 9 36.66 15.29 -7.47
N MET A 10 37.30 14.34 -8.15
CA MET A 10 36.63 13.45 -9.10
C MET A 10 35.65 12.48 -8.42
N LEU A 11 35.99 11.96 -7.24
CA LEU A 11 35.10 11.11 -6.44
C LEU A 11 33.84 11.86 -6.02
N PHE A 12 33.97 13.11 -5.57
CA PHE A 12 32.82 13.95 -5.21
C PHE A 12 31.87 14.19 -6.38
N ILE A 13 32.40 14.40 -7.58
CA ILE A 13 31.61 14.61 -8.80
C ILE A 13 30.84 13.33 -9.18
N VAL A 14 31.47 12.15 -9.09
CA VAL A 14 30.82 10.87 -9.39
C VAL A 14 29.69 10.59 -8.39
N VAL A 15 29.91 10.85 -7.09
CA VAL A 15 28.88 10.69 -6.06
C VAL A 15 27.69 11.62 -6.33
N ALA A 16 27.94 12.89 -6.64
CA ALA A 16 26.88 13.86 -6.95
C ALA A 16 26.07 13.47 -8.20
N MET A 17 26.75 12.93 -9.22
CA MET A 17 26.14 12.49 -10.46
C MET A 17 25.23 11.27 -10.24
N VAL A 18 25.65 10.29 -9.43
CA VAL A 18 24.82 9.12 -9.07
C VAL A 18 23.55 9.54 -8.32
N CYS A 19 23.61 10.57 -7.46
CA CYS A 19 22.43 11.09 -6.76
C CYS A 19 21.41 11.76 -7.69
N ALA A 20 21.84 12.32 -8.82
CA ALA A 20 20.96 12.99 -9.79
C ALA A 20 20.26 12.01 -10.75
N PHE A 21 20.77 10.78 -10.89
CA PHE A 21 20.21 9.75 -11.77
C PHE A 21 19.24 8.79 -11.08
N VAL A 22 19.04 8.89 -9.76
CA VAL A 22 17.92 8.21 -9.12
C VAL A 22 16.69 9.07 -9.38
N PRO A 23 15.76 8.68 -10.26
CA PRO A 23 14.47 9.35 -10.30
C PRO A 23 13.88 9.18 -8.90
N VAL A 24 13.78 10.30 -8.16
CA VAL A 24 12.89 10.40 -7.02
C VAL A 24 11.51 10.21 -7.62
N TYR A 25 11.03 8.96 -7.64
CA TYR A 25 9.61 8.68 -7.77
C TYR A 25 8.99 9.22 -6.48
N SER A 26 8.77 10.53 -6.42
CA SER A 26 7.78 11.08 -5.53
C SER A 26 6.43 10.64 -6.11
N VAL A 27 6.08 9.37 -5.90
CA VAL A 27 4.68 9.07 -5.65
C VAL A 27 4.36 9.98 -4.48
N ASP A 28 3.46 10.94 -4.66
CA ASP A 28 3.04 11.84 -3.61
C ASP A 28 2.44 11.00 -2.48
N ASP A 29 3.30 10.57 -1.56
CA ASP A 29 2.94 9.83 -0.36
C ASP A 29 1.91 10.63 0.44
N ASN A 30 1.83 11.95 0.24
CA ASN A 30 0.85 12.82 0.88
C ASN A 30 -0.60 12.59 0.39
N GLU A 31 -0.81 12.24 -0.88
CA GLU A 31 -2.14 12.13 -1.48
C GLU A 31 -2.71 10.73 -1.20
N ALA A 32 -1.84 9.72 -1.30
CA ALA A 32 -2.10 8.41 -0.74
C ALA A 32 -2.36 8.52 0.77
N LYS A 33 -1.45 9.07 1.58
CA LYS A 33 -1.65 9.18 3.05
C LYS A 33 -2.92 9.95 3.44
N SER A 34 -3.32 11.00 2.72
CA SER A 34 -4.56 11.74 3.00
C SER A 34 -5.83 10.93 2.71
N SER A 35 -5.87 10.20 1.59
CA SER A 35 -6.98 9.29 1.27
C SER A 35 -7.05 8.11 2.26
N TRP A 36 -5.90 7.65 2.71
CA TRP A 36 -5.73 6.62 3.75
C TRP A 36 -6.26 7.05 5.11
N ASP A 37 -5.93 8.25 5.57
CA ASP A 37 -6.39 8.75 6.87
C ASP A 37 -7.92 8.91 6.88
N THR A 38 -8.54 9.28 5.76
CA THR A 38 -10.01 9.39 5.66
C THR A 38 -10.71 8.03 5.72
N CYS A 39 -10.10 6.99 5.16
CA CYS A 39 -10.65 5.64 5.12
C CYS A 39 -10.39 4.83 6.42
N LEU A 40 -9.17 4.94 6.97
CA LEU A 40 -8.78 4.24 8.20
C LEU A 40 -9.47 4.81 9.45
N VAL A 41 -9.88 6.08 9.44
CA VAL A 41 -10.63 6.66 10.58
C VAL A 41 -12.05 6.09 10.67
N LYS A 42 -12.60 5.56 9.57
CA LYS A 42 -13.97 5.07 9.52
C LYS A 42 -14.10 3.55 9.61
N ILE A 43 -13.17 2.80 9.01
CA ILE A 43 -13.06 1.36 9.29
C ILE A 43 -12.54 1.17 10.72
N SER A 44 -13.23 0.34 11.52
CA SER A 44 -12.73 -0.05 12.84
C SER A 44 -11.31 -0.62 12.73
N PRO A 45 -10.35 -0.21 13.57
CA PRO A 45 -8.97 -0.70 13.49
C PRO A 45 -8.84 -2.22 13.51
N LYS A 46 -9.77 -2.92 14.18
CA LYS A 46 -9.82 -4.40 14.16
C LYS A 46 -10.17 -4.92 12.76
N CYS A 47 -11.14 -4.30 12.11
CA CYS A 47 -11.54 -4.66 10.76
C CYS A 47 -10.45 -4.45 9.72
N ALA A 48 -9.76 -3.32 9.79
CA ALA A 48 -8.64 -3.06 8.90
C ALA A 48 -7.58 -4.16 9.00
N LEU A 49 -7.28 -4.62 10.23
CA LEU A 49 -6.33 -5.72 10.45
C LEU A 49 -6.84 -7.05 9.89
N ASP A 50 -8.11 -7.38 10.08
CA ASP A 50 -8.69 -8.62 9.55
C ASP A 50 -8.68 -8.64 8.02
N ILE A 51 -9.04 -7.52 7.37
CA ILE A 51 -8.97 -7.36 5.92
C ILE A 51 -7.55 -7.60 5.41
N ILE A 52 -6.55 -6.99 6.06
CA ILE A 52 -5.13 -7.19 5.73
C ILE A 52 -4.73 -8.66 5.91
N ALA A 53 -5.13 -9.29 7.02
CA ALA A 53 -4.80 -10.67 7.33
C ALA A 53 -5.42 -11.67 6.33
N VAL A 54 -6.62 -11.37 5.82
CA VAL A 54 -7.27 -12.16 4.77
C VAL A 54 -6.54 -12.00 3.45
N VAL A 55 -6.27 -10.76 3.00
CA VAL A 55 -5.67 -10.50 1.68
C VAL A 55 -4.20 -10.92 1.60
N PHE A 56 -3.41 -10.63 2.63
CA PHE A 56 -1.96 -10.90 2.61
C PHE A 56 -1.57 -12.20 3.33
N GLY A 57 -2.49 -12.77 4.10
CA GLY A 57 -2.33 -14.06 4.78
C GLY A 57 -3.37 -15.07 4.31
N ASN A 58 -3.89 -15.89 5.23
CA ASN A 58 -4.95 -16.88 4.99
C ASN A 58 -6.00 -16.84 6.12
N ALA A 59 -6.25 -15.66 6.69
CA ALA A 59 -7.26 -15.48 7.73
C ALA A 59 -8.67 -15.47 7.13
N THR A 60 -9.66 -15.40 8.02
CA THR A 60 -11.09 -15.24 7.71
C THR A 60 -11.58 -13.89 8.19
N ILE A 61 -12.60 -13.34 7.54
CA ILE A 61 -13.28 -12.10 7.95
C ILE A 61 -14.59 -12.44 8.68
N THR A 62 -15.03 -11.58 9.59
CA THR A 62 -16.33 -11.71 10.26
C THR A 62 -17.41 -10.96 9.49
N ASP A 63 -18.67 -11.40 9.61
CA ASP A 63 -19.81 -10.76 8.94
C ASP A 63 -19.96 -9.29 9.34
N SER A 64 -19.78 -8.97 10.63
CA SER A 64 -19.79 -7.58 11.12
C SER A 64 -18.75 -6.73 10.40
N CYS A 65 -17.59 -7.31 10.11
CA CYS A 65 -16.54 -6.60 9.42
C CYS A 65 -16.81 -6.40 7.93
N CYS A 66 -17.49 -7.36 7.31
CA CYS A 66 -18.00 -7.18 5.96
C CYS A 66 -19.02 -6.04 5.86
N HIS A 67 -19.88 -5.87 6.87
CA HIS A 67 -20.82 -4.74 6.91
C HIS A 67 -20.08 -3.40 7.01
N ASP A 68 -19.13 -3.28 7.94
CA ASP A 68 -18.30 -2.08 8.09
C ASP A 68 -17.56 -1.77 6.76
N LEU A 69 -16.94 -2.79 6.15
CA LEU A 69 -16.21 -2.64 4.90
C LEU A 69 -17.09 -2.14 3.75
N VAL A 70 -18.28 -2.73 3.59
CA VAL A 70 -19.22 -2.35 2.52
C VAL A 70 -19.81 -0.97 2.76
N GLN A 71 -20.08 -0.62 4.02
CA GLN A 71 -20.57 0.71 4.40
C GLN A 71 -19.54 1.80 4.06
N GLU A 72 -18.25 1.55 4.29
CA GLU A 72 -17.19 2.51 3.96
C GLU A 72 -16.89 2.59 2.46
N GLY A 73 -17.10 1.49 1.73
CA GLY A 73 -17.12 1.48 0.28
C GLY A 73 -15.84 0.95 -0.37
N LYS A 74 -15.97 0.57 -1.64
CA LYS A 74 -14.92 -0.14 -2.39
C LYS A 74 -13.64 0.69 -2.51
N VAL A 75 -13.77 2.00 -2.66
CA VAL A 75 -12.62 2.90 -2.82
C VAL A 75 -11.69 2.78 -1.62
N CYS A 76 -12.21 2.79 -0.39
CA CYS A 76 -11.39 2.67 0.80
C CYS A 76 -10.70 1.30 0.90
N HIS A 77 -11.40 0.22 0.54
CA HIS A 77 -10.84 -1.12 0.49
C HIS A 77 -9.71 -1.25 -0.54
N ASP A 78 -9.96 -0.82 -1.78
CA ASP A 78 -9.00 -0.91 -2.88
C ASP A 78 -7.76 -0.08 -2.59
N THR A 79 -7.96 1.16 -2.11
CA THR A 79 -6.87 2.04 -1.70
C THR A 79 -6.04 1.38 -0.62
N LEU A 80 -6.65 0.83 0.44
CA LEU A 80 -5.98 0.12 1.55
C LEU A 80 -5.09 -1.03 1.04
N ILE A 81 -5.62 -1.89 0.18
CA ILE A 81 -4.84 -3.03 -0.29
C ILE A 81 -3.72 -2.58 -1.23
N LYS A 82 -3.98 -1.63 -2.13
CA LYS A 82 -3.03 -1.21 -3.16
C LYS A 82 -1.72 -0.68 -2.58
N TYR A 83 -1.76 0.23 -1.61
CA TYR A 83 -0.54 0.75 -0.96
C TYR A 83 0.29 -0.31 -0.24
N ILE A 84 -0.35 -1.31 0.37
CA ILE A 84 0.37 -2.40 1.04
C ILE A 84 0.99 -3.30 -0.02
N ALA A 85 0.24 -3.62 -1.07
CA ALA A 85 0.73 -4.41 -2.19
C ALA A 85 1.88 -3.72 -2.95
N ASP A 86 1.91 -2.38 -2.96
CA ASP A 86 2.96 -1.56 -3.57
C ASP A 86 4.27 -1.53 -2.79
N ARG A 87 4.32 -2.13 -1.60
CA ARG A 87 5.56 -2.25 -0.85
C ARG A 87 6.56 -3.12 -1.62
N PRO A 88 7.86 -2.76 -1.64
CA PRO A 88 8.89 -3.53 -2.36
C PRO A 88 8.94 -5.03 -1.98
N ALA A 89 8.59 -5.37 -0.75
CA ALA A 89 8.54 -6.77 -0.29
C ALA A 89 7.35 -7.58 -0.85
N LEU A 90 6.31 -6.91 -1.36
CA LEU A 90 5.04 -7.50 -1.76
C LEU A 90 4.73 -7.31 -3.25
N ILE A 91 5.34 -6.33 -3.90
CA ILE A 91 5.08 -5.96 -5.31
C ILE A 91 5.22 -7.13 -6.30
N ALA A 92 6.13 -8.07 -6.03
CA ALA A 92 6.31 -9.25 -6.88
C ALA A 92 5.06 -10.15 -6.97
N ARG A 93 4.15 -10.05 -5.99
CA ARG A 93 2.86 -10.78 -5.94
C ARG A 93 1.66 -9.84 -5.91
N GLU A 94 1.84 -8.58 -6.31
CA GLU A 94 0.80 -7.54 -6.25
C GLU A 94 -0.52 -8.02 -6.89
N SER A 95 -0.46 -8.57 -8.11
CA SER A 95 -1.65 -9.05 -8.83
C SER A 95 -2.41 -10.14 -8.08
N GLN A 96 -1.71 -11.00 -7.32
CA GLN A 96 -2.33 -12.01 -6.48
C GLN A 96 -3.10 -11.37 -5.32
N TYR A 97 -2.51 -10.35 -4.68
CA TYR A 97 -3.14 -9.64 -3.57
C TYR A 97 -4.35 -8.82 -4.03
N LEU A 98 -4.23 -8.14 -5.17
CA LEU A 98 -5.35 -7.38 -5.75
C LEU A 98 -6.52 -8.30 -6.11
N LYS A 99 -6.25 -9.45 -6.74
CA LYS A 99 -7.30 -10.44 -7.01
C LYS A 99 -7.98 -10.92 -5.72
N LYS A 100 -7.20 -11.25 -4.69
CA LYS A 100 -7.75 -11.70 -3.41
C LYS A 100 -8.56 -10.62 -2.70
N SER A 101 -8.18 -9.35 -2.88
CA SER A 101 -8.92 -8.19 -2.41
C SER A 101 -10.27 -8.03 -3.12
N ASP A 102 -10.32 -8.20 -4.44
CA ASP A 102 -11.59 -8.20 -5.19
C ASP A 102 -12.50 -9.37 -4.76
N ASP A 103 -11.93 -10.56 -4.56
CA ASP A 103 -12.68 -11.73 -4.06
C ASP A 103 -13.28 -11.47 -2.67
N LEU A 104 -12.50 -10.86 -1.76
CA LEU A 104 -12.97 -10.46 -0.43
C LEU A 104 -14.10 -9.42 -0.51
N TRP A 105 -13.95 -8.42 -1.38
CA TRP A 105 -14.98 -7.41 -1.58
C TRP A 105 -16.30 -8.03 -2.05
N ALA A 106 -16.25 -8.90 -3.07
CA ALA A 106 -17.43 -9.59 -3.59
C ALA A 106 -18.11 -10.47 -2.52
N HIS A 107 -17.31 -11.15 -1.69
CA HIS A 107 -17.79 -11.92 -0.56
C HIS A 107 -18.54 -11.03 0.45
N CYS A 108 -17.94 -9.91 0.87
CA CYS A 108 -18.57 -9.00 1.82
C CYS A 108 -19.82 -8.29 1.28
N VAL A 109 -19.86 -7.96 -0.01
CA VAL A 109 -21.08 -7.45 -0.67
C VAL A 109 -22.21 -8.48 -0.62
N THR A 110 -21.88 -9.77 -0.72
CA THR A 110 -22.88 -10.85 -0.64
C THR A 110 -23.43 -10.96 0.78
N ILE A 111 -22.56 -11.00 1.79
CA ILE A 111 -22.96 -11.04 3.21
C ILE A 111 -23.83 -9.82 3.57
N SER A 112 -23.43 -8.63 3.10
CA SER A 112 -24.15 -7.39 3.41
C SER A 112 -25.55 -7.31 2.82
N LYS A 113 -25.85 -8.09 1.79
CA LYS A 113 -27.20 -8.18 1.18
C LYS A 113 -28.11 -9.21 1.85
N SER A 114 -27.53 -10.13 2.63
CA SER A 114 -28.27 -11.20 3.31
C SER A 114 -28.70 -10.87 4.75
N ALA A 115 -28.31 -9.69 5.26
CA ALA A 115 -28.66 -9.21 6.60
C ALA A 115 -29.90 -8.32 6.59
#